data_AF-A0A1G6AM61-F1
#
_entry.id   AF-A0A1G6AM61-F1
#
_cell.length_a   1.000
_cell.length_b   1.000
_cell.length_c   1.000
_cell.angle_alpha   90.00
_cell.angle_beta   90.00
_cell.angle_gamma   90.00
#
_symmetry.space_group_name_H-M   'P 1'
#
loop_
_entity.id
_entity.type
_entity.pdbx_description
1 polymer ?
#
loop_
_entity_poly.entity_id
_entity_poly.type
_entity_poly.pdbx_seq_one_letter_code
_entity_poly.pdbx_strand_id
1 'polypeptide(L)'
;MEMNEIIKLVQDKAIEIAEEEIVKYNKDFPDINLTDEAKNAVKERATSQLTLQLSKFHFNRESEDLDQQFNEWFVTNEEEDLRGSCRHCLADEAKKIRSSNEKNLSSLDVYLKKHLGKYHEVE
;
A
#
# COMPACT_ATOMS: atom_id res chain seq x y z
N MET A 1 -21.45 21.53 -7.72
CA MET A 1 -20.43 20.51 -7.40
C MET A 1 -19.16 20.85 -8.12
N GLU A 2 -18.09 21.10 -7.39
CA GLU A 2 -16.79 21.37 -8.00
C GLU A 2 -16.01 20.07 -8.14
N MET A 3 -15.45 19.79 -9.32
CA MET A 3 -14.64 18.59 -9.60
C MET A 3 -13.51 18.39 -8.57
N ASN A 4 -13.03 19.49 -7.98
CA ASN A 4 -12.00 19.49 -6.95
C ASN A 4 -12.43 18.78 -5.66
N GLU A 5 -13.70 18.87 -5.28
CA GLU A 5 -14.24 18.24 -4.05
C GLU A 5 -14.23 16.70 -4.18
N ILE A 6 -14.64 16.21 -5.36
CA ILE A 6 -14.65 14.78 -5.70
C ILE A 6 -13.23 14.20 -5.71
N ILE A 7 -12.29 14.91 -6.34
CA ILE A 7 -10.90 14.45 -6.41
C ILE A 7 -10.31 14.32 -5.01
N LYS A 8 -10.56 15.31 -4.15
CA LYS A 8 -10.05 15.30 -2.78
C LYS A 8 -10.63 14.15 -1.98
N LEU A 9 -11.93 13.93 -2.06
CA LEU A 9 -12.62 12.81 -1.40
C LEU A 9 -12.01 11.45 -1.77
N VAL A 10 -11.76 11.25 -3.07
CA VAL A 10 -11.13 10.03 -3.60
C VAL A 10 -9.70 9.87 -3.08
N GLN A 11 -8.92 10.95 -3.08
CA GLN A 11 -7.55 10.93 -2.57
C GLN A 11 -7.51 10.60 -1.08
N ASP A 12 -8.35 11.26 -0.28
CA ASP A 12 -8.41 11.06 1.17
C ASP A 12 -8.79 9.62 1.50
N LYS A 13 -9.81 9.06 0.82
CA LYS A 13 -10.22 7.66 1.01
C LYS A 13 -9.13 6.67 0.58
N ALA A 14 -8.45 6.93 -0.53
CA ALA A 14 -7.37 6.05 -1.00
C ALA A 14 -6.18 6.04 -0.03
N ILE A 15 -5.83 7.21 0.52
CA ILE A 15 -4.77 7.35 1.51
C ILE A 15 -5.14 6.64 2.82
N GLU A 16 -6.37 6.82 3.30
CA GLU A 16 -6.90 6.15 4.49
C GLU A 16 -6.72 4.63 4.39
N ILE A 17 -7.18 4.02 3.31
CA ILE A 17 -7.09 2.58 3.08
C ILE A 17 -5.62 2.12 2.98
N ALA A 18 -4.79 2.89 2.27
CA ALA A 18 -3.36 2.59 2.17
C ALA A 18 -2.69 2.61 3.56
N GLU A 19 -3.00 3.59 4.41
CA GLU A 19 -2.45 3.70 5.76
C GLU A 19 -2.91 2.54 6.66
N GLU A 20 -4.18 2.16 6.59
CA GLU A 20 -4.68 0.98 7.30
C GLU A 20 -3.93 -0.29 6.91
N GLU A 21 -3.75 -0.53 5.61
CA GLU A 21 -3.05 -1.72 5.14
C GLU A 21 -1.55 -1.67 5.47
N ILE A 22 -0.91 -0.50 5.45
CA ILE A 22 0.48 -0.32 5.92
C ILE A 22 0.59 -0.70 7.40
N VAL A 23 -0.34 -0.21 8.24
CA VAL A 23 -0.34 -0.52 9.68
C VAL A 23 -0.57 -2.00 9.93
N LYS A 24 -1.51 -2.63 9.22
CA LYS A 24 -1.74 -4.09 9.29
C LYS A 24 -0.48 -4.86 8.88
N TYR A 25 0.12 -4.49 7.75
CA TYR A 25 1.31 -5.15 7.24
C TYR A 25 2.51 -5.04 8.19
N ASN A 26 2.72 -3.88 8.81
CA ASN A 26 3.76 -3.70 9.83
C ASN A 26 3.52 -4.55 11.08
N LYS A 27 2.25 -4.80 11.46
CA LYS A 27 1.91 -5.69 12.58
C LYS A 27 2.19 -7.16 12.21
N ASP A 28 1.87 -7.55 11.00
CA ASP A 28 2.07 -8.93 10.52
C ASP A 28 3.55 -9.25 10.24
N PHE A 29 4.33 -8.24 9.85
CA PHE A 29 5.74 -8.35 9.49
C PHE A 29 6.61 -7.28 10.16
N PRO A 30 6.77 -7.31 11.50
CA PRO A 30 7.51 -6.29 12.25
C PRO A 30 8.99 -6.22 11.86
N ASP A 31 9.54 -7.30 11.33
CA ASP A 31 10.95 -7.39 10.90
C ASP A 31 11.24 -6.61 9.60
N ILE A 32 10.20 -6.22 8.86
CA ILE A 32 10.35 -5.46 7.61
C ILE A 32 10.24 -3.98 7.96
N ASN A 33 11.39 -3.30 7.97
CA ASN A 33 11.39 -1.85 8.10
C ASN A 33 10.95 -1.20 6.77
N LEU A 34 9.64 -0.96 6.60
CA LEU A 34 9.10 -0.26 5.44
C LEU A 34 9.67 1.17 5.38
N THR A 35 10.39 1.47 4.29
CA THR A 35 10.91 2.81 4.03
C THR A 35 9.76 3.79 3.75
N ASP A 36 10.01 5.08 3.96
CA ASP A 36 8.99 6.10 3.64
C ASP A 36 8.69 6.17 2.14
N GLU A 37 9.67 5.83 1.30
CA GLU A 37 9.50 5.65 -0.15
C GLU A 37 8.50 4.51 -0.45
N ALA A 38 8.63 3.36 0.21
CA ALA A 38 7.70 2.24 0.05
C ALA A 38 6.28 2.61 0.50
N LYS A 39 6.14 3.32 1.63
CA LYS A 39 4.83 3.80 2.10
C LYS A 39 4.20 4.78 1.11
N ASN A 40 4.99 5.71 0.57
CA ASN A 40 4.51 6.67 -0.43
C ASN A 40 4.10 5.98 -1.73
N ALA A 41 4.87 5.00 -2.20
CA ALA A 41 4.52 4.22 -3.38
C ALA A 41 3.17 3.50 -3.23
N VAL A 42 2.88 2.96 -2.04
CA VAL A 42 1.58 2.33 -1.75
C VAL A 42 0.44 3.36 -1.79
N LYS A 43 0.63 4.55 -1.19
CA LYS A 43 -0.37 5.64 -1.22
C LYS A 43 -0.63 6.15 -2.64
N GLU A 44 0.42 6.36 -3.44
CA GLU A 44 0.32 6.78 -4.84
C GLU A 44 -0.41 5.72 -5.67
N ARG A 45 -0.11 4.44 -5.45
CA ARG A 45 -0.77 3.34 -6.15
C ARG A 45 -2.24 3.20 -5.77
N ALA A 46 -2.57 3.32 -4.49
CA ALA A 46 -3.95 3.33 -4.02
C ALA A 46 -4.74 4.50 -4.65
N THR A 47 -4.15 5.70 -4.63
CA THR A 47 -4.75 6.90 -5.23
C THR A 47 -5.00 6.72 -6.72
N SER A 48 -4.01 6.22 -7.46
CA SER A 48 -4.11 5.97 -8.90
C SER A 48 -5.17 4.93 -9.21
N GLN A 49 -5.22 3.85 -8.45
CA GLN A 49 -6.24 2.80 -8.61
C GLN A 49 -7.63 3.39 -8.41
N LEU A 50 -7.90 4.05 -7.27
CA LEU A 50 -9.23 4.56 -6.97
C LEU A 50 -9.66 5.68 -7.94
N THR A 51 -8.72 6.51 -8.37
CA THR A 51 -8.95 7.53 -9.40
C THR A 51 -9.37 6.92 -10.73
N LEU A 52 -8.77 5.80 -11.15
CA LEU A 52 -9.17 5.09 -12.37
C LEU A 52 -10.60 4.53 -12.26
N GLN A 53 -10.94 3.98 -11.08
CA GLN A 53 -12.24 3.35 -10.83
C GLN A 53 -13.36 4.37 -10.65
N LEU A 54 -13.03 5.62 -10.31
CA LEU A 54 -13.98 6.73 -10.29
C LEU A 54 -14.75 6.90 -11.61
N SER A 55 -14.14 6.51 -12.74
CA SER A 55 -14.81 6.52 -14.05
C SER A 55 -16.07 5.64 -14.11
N LYS A 56 -16.20 4.65 -13.22
CA LYS A 56 -17.37 3.77 -13.09
C LYS A 56 -18.42 4.33 -12.12
N PHE A 57 -18.05 5.29 -11.29
CA PHE A 57 -18.96 5.89 -10.31
C PHE A 57 -19.89 6.89 -11.00
N HIS A 58 -21.20 6.66 -10.84
CA HIS A 58 -22.23 7.51 -11.42
C HIS A 58 -22.80 8.43 -10.33
N PHE A 59 -22.47 9.72 -10.40
CA PHE A 59 -22.98 10.73 -9.48
C PHE A 59 -24.47 10.96 -9.70
N ASN A 60 -25.29 10.76 -8.67
CA ASN A 60 -26.65 11.25 -8.70
C ASN A 60 -26.64 12.75 -8.38
N ARG A 61 -26.89 13.58 -9.41
CA ARG A 61 -26.86 15.05 -9.29
C ARG A 61 -27.99 15.62 -8.42
N GLU A 62 -29.01 14.81 -8.09
CA GLU A 62 -30.17 15.21 -7.30
C GLU A 62 -30.00 14.94 -5.79
N SER A 63 -28.94 14.23 -5.40
CA SER A 63 -28.65 13.91 -3.99
C SER A 63 -27.66 14.92 -3.41
N GLU A 64 -28.00 15.51 -2.26
CA GLU A 64 -27.17 16.50 -1.56
C GLU A 64 -25.96 15.88 -0.83
N ASP A 65 -25.94 14.56 -0.60
CA ASP A 65 -24.86 13.89 0.13
C ASP A 65 -23.94 13.08 -0.80
N LEU A 66 -22.84 13.70 -1.22
CA LEU A 66 -21.85 13.10 -2.13
C LEU A 66 -20.96 12.09 -1.41
N ASP A 67 -20.59 12.40 -0.17
CA ASP A 67 -19.74 11.57 0.67
C ASP A 67 -20.42 10.23 0.94
N GLN A 68 -21.71 10.25 1.28
CA GLN A 68 -22.48 9.04 1.50
C GLN A 68 -22.58 8.18 0.24
N GLN A 69 -22.95 8.76 -0.91
CA GLN A 69 -23.05 8.02 -2.17
C GLN A 69 -21.72 7.38 -2.56
N PHE A 70 -20.62 8.11 -2.41
CA PHE A 70 -19.30 7.60 -2.70
C PHE A 70 -18.90 6.48 -1.74
N ASN A 71 -19.11 6.66 -0.44
CA ASN A 71 -18.78 5.64 0.55
C ASN A 71 -19.57 4.34 0.33
N GLU A 72 -20.87 4.43 0.03
CA GLU A 72 -21.70 3.26 -0.27
C GLU A 72 -21.21 2.53 -1.54
N TRP A 73 -20.92 3.28 -2.60
CA TRP A 73 -20.36 2.71 -3.83
C TRP A 73 -18.98 2.08 -3.58
N PHE A 74 -18.10 2.78 -2.84
CA PHE A 74 -16.75 2.34 -2.55
C PHE A 74 -16.75 1.01 -1.78
N VAL A 75 -17.50 0.93 -0.68
CA VAL A 75 -17.61 -0.29 0.15
C VAL A 75 -18.16 -1.45 -0.66
N THR A 76 -19.12 -1.19 -1.53
CA THR A 76 -19.79 -2.26 -2.30
C THR A 76 -18.93 -2.79 -3.45
N ASN A 77 -18.13 -1.93 -4.09
CA ASN A 77 -17.53 -2.26 -5.40
C ASN A 77 -16.01 -2.25 -5.42
N GLU A 78 -15.34 -1.40 -4.64
CA GLU A 78 -13.92 -1.09 -4.85
C GLU A 78 -13.06 -1.30 -3.61
N GLU A 79 -13.63 -1.38 -2.40
CA GLU A 79 -12.85 -1.48 -1.15
C GLU A 79 -11.93 -2.71 -1.13
N GLU A 80 -12.46 -3.90 -1.40
CA GLU A 80 -11.66 -5.14 -1.38
C GLU A 80 -10.58 -5.15 -2.47
N ASP A 81 -10.90 -4.65 -3.67
CA ASP A 81 -9.95 -4.56 -4.78
C ASP A 81 -8.82 -3.57 -4.47
N LEU A 82 -9.16 -2.42 -3.86
CA LEU A 82 -8.19 -1.42 -3.43
C LEU A 82 -7.27 -1.98 -2.33
N ARG A 83 -7.84 -2.62 -1.29
CA ARG A 83 -7.07 -3.28 -0.23
C ARG A 83 -6.18 -4.39 -0.81
N GLY A 84 -6.71 -5.19 -1.73
CA GLY A 84 -5.95 -6.20 -2.46
C GLY A 84 -4.75 -5.60 -3.21
N SER A 85 -4.96 -4.52 -3.95
CA SER A 85 -3.89 -3.81 -4.67
C SER A 85 -2.81 -3.27 -3.70
N CYS A 86 -3.22 -2.69 -2.57
CA CYS A 86 -2.30 -2.21 -1.53
C CYS A 86 -1.44 -3.35 -0.98
N ARG A 87 -2.04 -4.51 -0.66
CA ARG A 87 -1.31 -5.70 -0.18
C ARG A 87 -0.27 -6.21 -1.18
N HIS A 88 -0.63 -6.26 -2.47
CA HIS A 88 0.32 -6.67 -3.51
C HIS A 88 1.48 -5.67 -3.62
N CYS A 89 1.19 -4.37 -3.60
CA CYS A 89 2.22 -3.33 -3.61
C CYS A 89 3.15 -3.44 -2.40
N LEU A 90 2.61 -3.65 -1.20
CA LEU A 90 3.38 -3.86 0.02
C LEU A 90 4.29 -5.08 -0.06
N ALA A 91 3.79 -6.19 -0.59
CA ALA A 91 4.59 -7.40 -0.79
C ALA A 91 5.75 -7.17 -1.79
N ASP A 92 5.49 -6.43 -2.87
CA ASP A 92 6.51 -6.08 -3.86
C ASP A 92 7.58 -5.16 -3.27
N GLU A 93 7.19 -4.12 -2.53
CA GLU A 93 8.13 -3.22 -1.86
C GLU A 93 8.94 -3.95 -0.77
N ALA A 94 8.30 -4.79 0.04
CA ALA A 94 8.98 -5.63 1.02
C ALA A 94 10.00 -6.57 0.36
N LYS A 95 9.67 -7.14 -0.80
CA LYS A 95 10.60 -7.97 -1.58
C LYS A 95 11.79 -7.17 -2.09
N LYS A 96 11.58 -5.93 -2.55
CA LYS A 96 12.67 -5.03 -2.96
C LYS A 96 13.59 -4.72 -1.78
N ILE A 97 13.05 -4.38 -0.62
CA ILE A 97 13.82 -4.11 0.61
C ILE A 97 14.68 -5.32 0.98
N ARG A 98 14.08 -6.53 1.03
CA ARG A 98 14.81 -7.77 1.32
C ARG A 98 15.92 -8.04 0.31
N SER A 99 15.64 -7.87 -0.98
CA SER A 99 16.61 -8.09 -2.05
C SER A 99 17.76 -7.08 -2.02
N SER A 100 17.50 -5.82 -1.67
CA SER A 100 18.52 -4.79 -1.50
C SER A 100 19.41 -5.09 -0.29
N ASN A 101 18.85 -5.57 0.81
CA ASN A 101 19.61 -5.98 1.99
C ASN A 101 20.50 -7.20 1.69
N GLU A 102 20.04 -8.17 0.90
CA GLU A 102 20.85 -9.32 0.49
C GLU A 102 22.01 -8.95 -0.44
N LYS A 103 21.81 -7.96 -1.33
CA LYS A 103 22.86 -7.49 -2.25
C LYS A 103 23.93 -6.63 -1.58
N ASN A 104 23.63 -6.04 -0.43
CA ASN A 104 24.56 -5.22 0.34
C ASN A 104 25.37 -6.01 1.37
N LEU A 105 25.18 -7.33 1.45
CA LEU A 105 26.06 -8.18 2.24
C LEU A 105 27.47 -8.14 1.66
N SER A 106 28.46 -7.89 2.52
CA SER A 106 29.87 -7.97 2.13
C SER A 106 30.15 -9.35 1.54
N SER A 107 31.06 -9.45 0.56
CA SER A 107 31.49 -10.73 -0.02
C SER A 107 31.91 -11.74 1.06
N LEU A 108 32.40 -11.24 2.20
CA LEU A 108 32.71 -12.03 3.39
C LEU A 108 31.44 -12.58 4.07
N ASP A 109 30.39 -11.78 4.26
CA ASP A 109 29.13 -12.21 4.89
C ASP A 109 28.37 -13.23 4.04
N VAL A 110 28.40 -13.06 2.71
CA VAL A 110 27.84 -14.04 1.77
C VAL A 110 28.61 -15.35 1.84
N TYR A 111 29.95 -15.28 1.96
CA TYR A 111 30.81 -16.46 2.12
C TYR A 111 30.56 -17.17 3.45
N LEU A 112 30.51 -16.42 4.56
CA LEU A 112 30.23 -16.94 5.91
C LEU A 112 28.84 -17.59 5.97
N LYS A 113 27.79 -16.96 5.40
CA LYS A 113 26.43 -17.53 5.36
C LYS A 113 26.36 -18.81 4.52
N LYS A 114 27.15 -18.92 3.45
CA LYS A 114 27.19 -20.09 2.56
C LYS A 114 28.03 -21.24 3.10
N HIS A 115 29.09 -20.97 3.86
CA HIS A 115 30.04 -21.97 4.35
C HIS A 115 29.91 -22.31 5.85
N LEU A 116 29.31 -21.45 6.69
CA LEU A 116 29.18 -21.64 8.15
C LEU A 116 27.72 -21.80 8.61
N GLY A 117 26.83 -22.35 7.78
CA GLY A 117 25.38 -22.40 8.00
C GLY A 117 24.92 -22.47 9.48
N LYS A 118 24.02 -21.56 9.86
CA LYS A 118 23.33 -21.48 11.17
C LYS A 118 24.20 -21.61 12.43
N TYR A 119 25.46 -21.17 12.43
CA TYR A 119 26.28 -21.10 13.67
C TYR A 119 26.91 -19.72 13.93
N HIS A 120 26.34 -18.65 13.38
CA HIS A 120 26.66 -17.28 13.78
C HIS A 120 25.39 -16.59 14.27
N GLU A 121 25.00 -16.92 15.50
CA GLU A 121 24.42 -15.89 16.38
C GLU A 121 25.62 -15.18 17.00
N VAL A 122 25.79 -13.90 16.69
CA VAL A 122 26.73 -13.03 17.39
C VAL A 122 25.88 -12.26 18.40
N GLU A 123 26.16 -12.47 19.70
CA GLU A 123 25.63 -11.65 20.80
C GLU A 123 25.98 -10.16 20.64
#